data_AF-A0A534T1J4-F1
#
_entry.id   AF-A0A534T1J4-F1
#
_cell.length_a   1.000
_cell.length_b   1.000
_cell.length_c   1.000
_cell.angle_alpha   90.00
_cell.angle_beta   90.00
_cell.angle_gamma   90.00
#
_symmetry.space_group_name_H-M   'P 1'
#
loop_
_entity.id
_entity.type
_entity.pdbx_description
1 polymer ?
#
loop_
_entity_poly.entity_id
_entity_poly.type
_entity_poly.pdbx_seq_one_letter_code
_entity_poly.pdbx_strand_id
1 'polypeptide(L)'
;MSRFVATLATLFALLTPHETQALFHLAVIDEVKSGANGNPSIQYVEIRMLSANQTLVAHSRLTVFKCSGDGGGSAVLIADLPANVPNGGPNLRWIMASPSAAVFLAQSGITPDFTWDATVIGSIPTACGMVCWGAPSSTVPPNPPTWDATNPANYTDCVAYGTYDGAPEPAGNPPAGATPGDPTFSLRRADDLMFSNNFTLDCPSPTNNANMMGTFGSCTPPTTTSTSTTSTTTSTTLAFGGDDTGCVPDTKGHLKCGDGLGKAFGKAIRAVIKCHQKQAHAAFAVPPADDEACEEGTGTGKSAKEKLDAAIAKLSPLCSGQQLSGATAEETTLFASKTNPASLDAQNGNVYCDGTTSIDASGDDAGTVDMAAADAKNRLKCADTVGAELGKLAAAVIKCHQKVADARFAFKPFDEEACEETDPVKHKAAHEKYSAAMDKLDLKGTCTQTCLSRTSRDMLAANVISQIEAANEVAYPCP
;
A
#
# COMPACT_ATOMS: atom_id res chain seq x y z
N MET A 1 -37.71 27.73 27.63
CA MET A 1 -36.27 27.83 27.28
C MET A 1 -35.40 27.16 28.35
N SER A 2 -35.56 25.85 28.61
CA SER A 2 -34.68 25.12 29.55
C SER A 2 -34.56 23.61 29.26
N ARG A 3 -35.06 23.14 28.11
CA ARG A 3 -35.02 21.71 27.72
C ARG A 3 -34.27 21.42 26.41
N PHE A 4 -33.83 22.45 25.70
CA PHE A 4 -33.03 22.33 24.48
C PHE A 4 -31.52 22.50 24.70
N VAL A 5 -31.10 22.92 25.89
CA VAL A 5 -29.67 23.12 26.21
C VAL A 5 -29.03 21.84 26.78
N ALA A 6 -29.82 20.90 27.31
CA ALA A 6 -29.31 19.68 27.92
C ALA A 6 -28.98 18.55 26.91
N THR A 7 -29.54 18.58 25.70
CA THR A 7 -29.32 17.56 24.66
C THR A 7 -28.14 17.87 23.73
N LEU A 8 -27.71 19.14 23.65
CA LEU A 8 -26.58 19.55 22.82
C LEU A 8 -25.22 19.35 23.53
N ALA A 9 -25.22 19.30 24.86
CA ALA A 9 -24.01 19.08 25.66
C ALA A 9 -23.62 17.60 25.80
N THR A 10 -24.56 16.67 25.63
CA THR A 10 -24.29 15.22 25.69
C THR A 10 -23.85 14.62 24.36
N LEU A 11 -24.16 15.25 23.22
CA LEU A 11 -23.74 14.76 21.90
C LEU A 11 -22.30 15.19 21.54
N PHE A 12 -21.77 16.24 22.17
CA PHE A 12 -20.36 16.66 22.02
C PHE A 12 -19.36 15.78 22.80
N ALA A 13 -19.84 14.85 23.64
CA ALA A 13 -19.00 13.94 24.42
C ALA A 13 -18.72 12.59 23.74
N LEU A 14 -19.24 12.36 22.52
CA LEU A 14 -19.09 11.11 21.76
C LEU A 14 -18.34 11.26 20.42
N LEU A 15 -17.82 12.44 20.12
CA LEU A 15 -16.85 12.64 19.03
C LEU A 15 -15.45 12.39 19.57
N THR A 16 -15.09 11.12 19.75
CA THR A 16 -13.66 10.77 19.78
C THR A 16 -13.12 10.95 18.35
N PRO A 17 -12.06 11.74 18.13
CA PRO A 17 -11.39 11.75 16.83
C PRO A 17 -10.96 10.30 16.51
N HIS A 18 -11.45 9.77 15.41
CA HIS A 18 -10.89 8.54 14.84
C HIS A 18 -9.75 8.95 13.92
N GLU A 19 -8.52 8.63 14.34
CA GLU A 19 -7.34 8.75 13.51
C GLU A 19 -7.35 7.62 12.46
N THR A 20 -7.73 7.92 11.22
CA THR A 20 -7.46 7.06 10.08
C THR A 20 -6.01 7.28 9.64
N GLN A 21 -5.08 6.57 10.29
CA GLN A 21 -3.66 6.58 9.95
C GLN A 21 -3.22 5.12 9.75
N ALA A 22 -2.43 4.84 8.71
CA ALA A 22 -1.74 3.55 8.60
C ALA A 22 -0.52 3.61 9.52
N LEU A 23 -0.69 3.10 10.75
CA LEU A 23 0.18 3.45 11.87
C LEU A 23 1.52 2.70 11.92
N PHE A 24 1.55 1.42 11.53
CA PHE A 24 2.76 0.59 11.44
C PHE A 24 2.54 -0.74 10.71
N HIS A 25 1.28 -1.18 10.58
CA HIS A 25 0.93 -2.52 10.14
C HIS A 25 1.23 -2.82 8.66
N LEU A 26 1.62 -1.82 7.88
CA LEU A 26 2.07 -1.98 6.49
C LEU A 26 3.62 -2.00 6.40
N ALA A 27 4.33 -1.97 7.53
CA ALA A 27 5.80 -1.98 7.54
C ALA A 27 6.31 -3.42 7.55
N VAL A 28 7.25 -3.71 6.66
CA VAL A 28 7.78 -5.06 6.44
C VAL A 28 9.23 -5.16 6.90
N ILE A 29 9.66 -6.34 7.31
CA ILE A 29 11.08 -6.65 7.51
C ILE A 29 11.76 -6.53 6.15
N ASP A 30 12.74 -5.64 5.99
CA ASP A 30 13.46 -5.42 4.73
C ASP A 30 14.76 -6.20 4.69
N GLU A 31 15.45 -6.29 5.83
CA GLU A 31 16.80 -6.85 5.89
C GLU A 31 17.06 -7.47 7.26
N VAL A 32 17.65 -8.67 7.27
CA VAL A 32 18.02 -9.41 8.47
C VAL A 32 19.47 -9.85 8.37
N LYS A 33 20.26 -9.59 9.42
CA LYS A 33 21.63 -10.10 9.54
C LYS A 33 21.87 -10.69 10.93
N SER A 34 22.48 -11.87 10.97
CA SER A 34 22.85 -12.57 12.20
C SER A 34 24.36 -12.82 12.26
N GLY A 35 25.09 -11.78 12.63
CA GLY A 35 26.55 -11.78 12.73
C GLY A 35 27.21 -10.91 11.65
N ALA A 36 28.24 -10.17 12.02
CA ALA A 36 29.05 -9.36 11.10
C ALA A 36 30.51 -9.32 11.53
N ASN A 37 31.45 -9.26 10.58
CA ASN A 37 32.90 -9.14 10.84
C ASN A 37 33.45 -10.21 11.81
N GLY A 38 32.93 -11.43 11.73
CA GLY A 38 33.30 -12.54 12.63
C GLY A 38 32.77 -12.42 14.06
N ASN A 39 31.97 -11.38 14.35
CA ASN A 39 31.31 -11.20 15.64
C ASN A 39 29.83 -11.61 15.54
N PRO A 40 29.41 -12.71 16.19
CA PRO A 40 28.03 -13.20 16.11
C PRO A 40 27.03 -12.30 16.86
N SER A 41 27.50 -11.42 17.74
CA SER A 41 26.63 -10.51 18.51
C SER A 41 26.21 -9.27 17.72
N ILE A 42 26.79 -9.01 16.55
CA ILE A 42 26.38 -7.92 15.67
C ILE A 42 25.25 -8.42 14.77
N GLN A 43 24.02 -8.05 15.12
CA GLN A 43 22.82 -8.50 14.43
C GLN A 43 21.89 -7.32 14.23
N TYR A 44 21.03 -7.37 13.22
CA TYR A 44 19.98 -6.38 13.06
C TYR A 44 18.79 -6.93 12.29
N VAL A 45 17.67 -6.24 12.50
CA VAL A 45 16.44 -6.38 11.74
C VAL A 45 16.05 -4.97 11.32
N GLU A 46 16.04 -4.74 10.01
CA GLU A 46 15.60 -3.49 9.41
C GLU A 46 14.15 -3.65 8.97
N ILE A 47 13.36 -2.61 9.23
CA ILE A 47 11.97 -2.53 8.82
C ILE A 47 11.85 -1.40 7.79
N ARG A 48 11.18 -1.69 6.68
CA ARG A 48 10.84 -0.72 5.63
C ARG A 48 9.36 -0.36 5.70
N MET A 49 9.11 0.93 5.60
CA MET A 49 7.77 1.49 5.50
C MET A 49 7.29 1.46 4.06
N LEU A 50 6.17 0.81 3.78
CA LEU A 50 5.58 0.74 2.43
C LEU A 50 4.69 1.96 2.08
N SER A 51 4.35 2.78 3.07
CA SER A 51 3.45 3.93 2.92
C SER A 51 3.80 5.04 3.89
N ALA A 52 3.21 6.22 3.69
CA ALA A 52 3.38 7.34 4.62
C ALA A 52 2.78 7.03 6.01
N ASN A 53 3.33 7.70 7.03
CA ASN A 53 2.84 7.70 8.41
C ASN A 53 2.99 6.39 9.22
N GLN A 54 3.82 5.44 8.75
CA GLN A 54 4.11 4.19 9.47
C GLN A 54 5.10 4.37 10.64
N THR A 55 4.89 5.38 11.48
CA THR A 55 5.82 5.78 12.54
C THR A 55 5.47 5.25 13.92
N LEU A 56 4.24 4.78 14.13
CA LEU A 56 3.73 4.40 15.45
C LEU A 56 4.10 2.95 15.81
N VAL A 57 5.39 2.73 16.04
CA VAL A 57 5.96 1.41 16.32
C VAL A 57 6.12 1.11 17.82
N ALA A 58 5.89 2.08 18.71
CA ALA A 58 5.99 1.88 20.15
C ALA A 58 5.06 0.75 20.62
N HIS A 59 5.50 -0.05 21.60
CA HIS A 59 4.75 -1.20 22.13
C HIS A 59 4.58 -2.40 21.20
N SER A 60 5.29 -2.39 20.06
CA SER A 60 5.51 -3.60 19.27
C SER A 60 6.66 -4.45 19.83
N ARG A 61 6.83 -5.63 19.25
CA ARG A 61 7.86 -6.60 19.64
C ARG A 61 8.76 -7.00 18.48
N LEU A 62 9.93 -7.52 18.85
CA LEU A 62 10.77 -8.33 17.99
C LEU A 62 10.94 -9.71 18.62
N THR A 63 10.60 -10.75 17.87
CA THR A 63 10.65 -12.14 18.34
C THR A 63 11.25 -13.05 17.29
N VAL A 64 12.01 -14.04 17.73
CA VAL A 64 12.57 -15.08 16.87
C VAL A 64 11.98 -16.43 17.23
N PHE A 65 11.78 -17.27 16.22
CA PHE A 65 11.32 -18.64 16.34
C PHE A 65 12.42 -19.58 15.83
N LYS A 66 12.70 -20.63 16.59
CA LYS A 66 13.76 -21.59 16.29
C LYS A 66 13.20 -22.79 15.55
N CYS A 67 14.02 -23.41 14.72
CA CYS A 67 13.73 -24.72 14.17
C CYS A 67 13.62 -25.77 15.28
N SER A 68 12.84 -26.80 15.03
CA SER A 68 12.67 -27.94 15.95
C SER A 68 14.00 -28.63 16.23
N GLY A 69 14.87 -28.72 15.22
CA GLY A 69 16.24 -29.24 15.35
C GLY A 69 17.14 -28.44 16.31
N ASP A 70 16.84 -27.15 16.51
CA ASP A 70 17.57 -26.24 17.40
C ASP A 70 16.90 -26.11 18.79
N GLY A 71 16.07 -27.10 19.15
CA GLY A 71 15.31 -27.13 20.40
C GLY A 71 13.94 -26.45 20.33
N GLY A 72 13.57 -25.88 19.18
CA GLY A 72 12.27 -25.26 18.92
C GLY A 72 11.95 -24.04 19.81
N GLY A 73 10.68 -23.64 19.79
CA GLY A 73 10.17 -22.52 20.58
C GLY A 73 10.54 -21.14 20.03
N SER A 74 10.33 -20.12 20.85
CA SER A 74 10.57 -18.71 20.49
C SER A 74 11.31 -17.94 21.59
N ALA A 75 11.92 -16.82 21.22
CA ALA A 75 12.56 -15.88 22.13
C ALA A 75 12.20 -14.45 21.74
N VAL A 76 11.67 -13.69 22.70
CA VAL A 76 11.36 -12.27 22.52
C VAL A 76 12.65 -11.48 22.70
N LEU A 77 13.16 -10.90 21.63
CA LEU A 77 14.39 -10.11 21.63
C LEU A 77 14.12 -8.68 22.13
N ILE A 78 12.97 -8.12 21.77
CA ILE A 78 12.47 -6.85 22.29
C ILE A 78 11.02 -7.03 22.69
N ALA A 79 10.74 -6.86 23.98
CA ALA A 79 9.42 -7.13 24.55
C ALA A 79 8.44 -5.95 24.46
N ASP A 80 8.96 -4.74 24.29
CA ASP A 80 8.23 -3.47 24.24
C ASP A 80 9.13 -2.41 23.61
N LEU A 81 8.84 -1.98 22.37
CA LEU A 81 9.55 -0.83 21.78
C LEU A 81 9.21 0.46 22.55
N PRO A 82 10.22 1.23 23.00
CA PRO A 82 9.99 2.29 23.98
C PRO A 82 9.42 3.58 23.41
N ALA A 83 9.48 3.76 22.08
CA ALA A 83 9.06 4.99 21.41
C ALA A 83 8.70 4.75 19.95
N ASN A 84 7.99 5.72 19.37
CA ASN A 84 7.74 5.80 17.94
C ASN A 84 8.98 6.36 17.22
N VAL A 85 9.10 6.07 15.93
CA VAL A 85 10.16 6.63 15.10
C VAL A 85 9.74 7.99 14.54
N PRO A 86 10.65 8.97 14.43
CA PRO A 86 10.27 10.36 14.11
C PRO A 86 9.90 10.61 12.64
N ASN A 87 10.43 9.83 11.70
CA ASN A 87 10.29 10.05 10.26
C ASN A 87 9.46 8.93 9.62
N GLY A 88 8.43 9.31 8.86
CA GLY A 88 7.56 8.39 8.14
C GLY A 88 7.45 8.74 6.66
N GLY A 89 7.36 7.73 5.80
CA GLY A 89 7.32 7.90 4.36
C GLY A 89 7.55 6.57 3.64
N PRO A 90 7.07 6.41 2.40
CA PRO A 90 7.34 5.22 1.61
C PRO A 90 8.85 5.04 1.44
N ASN A 91 9.31 3.79 1.53
CA ASN A 91 10.71 3.36 1.43
C ASN A 91 11.64 3.94 2.52
N LEU A 92 11.11 4.63 3.54
CA LEU A 92 11.89 4.95 4.73
C LEU A 92 12.07 3.70 5.58
N ARG A 93 13.21 3.63 6.26
CA ARG A 93 13.60 2.48 7.08
C ARG A 93 13.73 2.88 8.54
N TRP A 94 13.70 1.90 9.41
CA TRP A 94 14.16 2.01 10.78
C TRP A 94 14.72 0.66 11.22
N ILE A 95 15.60 0.66 12.21
CA ILE A 95 16.43 -0.51 12.50
C ILE A 95 16.50 -0.83 13.99
N MET A 96 16.35 -2.11 14.30
CA MET A 96 16.65 -2.71 15.60
C MET A 96 17.99 -3.44 15.49
N ALA A 97 18.93 -3.24 16.42
CA ALA A 97 20.22 -3.90 16.34
C ALA A 97 20.83 -4.33 17.69
N SER A 98 21.82 -5.23 17.64
CA SER A 98 22.53 -5.77 18.80
C SER A 98 24.05 -5.58 18.68
N PRO A 99 24.81 -5.68 19.80
CA PRO A 99 24.34 -5.87 21.18
C PRO A 99 24.03 -4.55 21.90
N SER A 100 24.50 -3.42 21.37
CA SER A 100 24.22 -2.09 21.88
C SER A 100 24.46 -1.05 20.79
N ALA A 101 23.89 0.15 20.96
CA ALA A 101 24.00 1.23 19.99
C ALA A 101 25.46 1.61 19.72
N ALA A 102 26.29 1.67 20.77
CA ALA A 102 27.70 2.04 20.64
C ALA A 102 28.52 0.97 19.88
N VAL A 103 28.27 -0.31 20.15
CA VAL A 103 28.98 -1.40 19.48
C VAL A 103 28.53 -1.52 18.02
N PHE A 104 27.23 -1.40 17.75
CA PHE A 104 26.71 -1.44 16.39
C PHE A 104 27.20 -0.25 15.56
N LEU A 105 27.22 0.96 16.13
CA LEU A 105 27.77 2.16 15.50
C LEU A 105 29.24 1.98 15.12
N ALA A 106 30.06 1.41 16.00
CA ALA A 106 31.47 1.18 15.73
C ALA A 106 31.72 0.19 14.57
N GLN A 107 30.76 -0.69 14.27
CA GLN A 107 30.88 -1.70 13.21
C GLN A 107 30.22 -1.29 11.90
N SER A 108 29.08 -0.60 11.97
CA SER A 108 28.25 -0.25 10.80
C SER A 108 28.39 1.21 10.36
N GLY A 109 28.90 2.09 11.23
CA GLY A 109 28.93 3.54 10.98
C GLY A 109 27.61 4.27 11.27
N ILE A 110 26.55 3.59 11.72
CA ILE A 110 25.27 4.22 12.08
C ILE A 110 24.78 3.80 13.48
N THR A 111 24.03 4.70 14.11
CA THR A 111 23.32 4.39 15.36
C THR A 111 21.98 3.74 15.02
N PRO A 112 21.64 2.57 15.58
CA PRO A 112 20.35 1.96 15.36
C PRO A 112 19.24 2.70 16.12
N ASP A 113 17.99 2.60 15.66
CA ASP A 113 16.85 3.27 16.30
C ASP A 113 16.50 2.61 17.64
N PHE A 114 16.63 1.28 17.71
CA PHE A 114 16.41 0.50 18.93
C PHE A 114 17.45 -0.61 19.07
N THR A 115 17.59 -1.14 20.29
CA THR A 115 18.60 -2.15 20.56
C THR A 115 18.12 -3.28 21.45
N TRP A 116 18.70 -4.46 21.25
CA TRP A 116 18.65 -5.57 22.22
C TRP A 116 20.05 -6.14 22.46
N ASP A 117 20.23 -6.84 23.57
CA ASP A 117 21.49 -7.52 23.88
C ASP A 117 21.43 -8.99 23.46
N ALA A 118 22.06 -9.31 22.33
CA ALA A 118 22.10 -10.66 21.79
C ALA A 118 22.87 -11.68 22.66
N THR A 119 23.67 -11.19 23.61
CA THR A 119 24.44 -12.05 24.54
C THR A 119 23.65 -12.41 25.79
N VAL A 120 22.57 -11.67 26.09
CA VAL A 120 21.76 -11.84 27.30
C VAL A 120 20.35 -12.33 26.98
N ILE A 121 19.67 -11.67 26.03
CA ILE A 121 18.24 -11.91 25.75
C ILE A 121 18.06 -13.06 24.75
N GLY A 122 18.95 -13.14 23.76
CA GLY A 122 18.91 -14.14 22.72
C GLY A 122 19.37 -13.59 21.37
N SER A 123 19.71 -14.49 20.45
CA SER A 123 20.21 -14.15 19.12
C SER A 123 19.25 -14.60 18.03
N ILE A 124 19.33 -13.95 16.87
CA ILE A 124 18.71 -14.40 15.63
C ILE A 124 19.37 -15.72 15.22
N PRO A 125 18.61 -16.81 15.00
CA PRO A 125 19.14 -18.05 14.47
C PRO A 125 19.88 -17.84 13.13
N THR A 126 21.04 -18.47 12.98
CA THR A 126 21.92 -18.22 11.82
C THR A 126 21.61 -19.13 10.62
N ALA A 127 21.18 -20.37 10.89
CA ALA A 127 21.02 -21.41 9.87
C ALA A 127 19.56 -21.62 9.45
N CYS A 128 18.63 -21.56 10.40
CA CYS A 128 17.21 -21.65 10.10
C CYS A 128 16.39 -21.07 11.26
N GLY A 129 15.23 -20.52 10.94
CA GLY A 129 14.40 -19.82 11.92
C GLY A 129 13.38 -18.93 11.25
N MET A 130 12.68 -18.15 12.08
CA MET A 130 11.81 -17.09 11.62
C MET A 130 11.97 -15.86 12.51
N VAL A 131 12.03 -14.68 11.91
CA VAL A 131 12.05 -13.39 12.62
C VAL A 131 10.70 -12.73 12.41
N CYS A 132 10.04 -12.29 13.48
CA CYS A 132 8.77 -11.59 13.41
C CYS A 132 8.85 -10.25 14.15
N TRP A 133 8.23 -9.23 13.58
CA TRP A 133 8.11 -7.90 14.17
C TRP A 133 6.65 -7.45 14.23
N GLY A 134 6.33 -6.61 15.20
CA GLY A 134 5.06 -5.88 15.22
C GLY A 134 4.18 -6.23 16.43
N ALA A 135 2.88 -6.10 16.24
CA ALA A 135 1.86 -6.32 17.26
C ALA A 135 0.49 -6.67 16.63
N PRO A 136 -0.43 -7.30 17.39
CA PRO A 136 -1.74 -7.67 16.89
C PRO A 136 -2.66 -6.45 16.93
N SER A 137 -2.53 -5.57 15.95
CA SER A 137 -3.39 -4.41 15.73
C SER A 137 -3.01 -3.73 14.41
N SER A 138 -3.99 -3.17 13.69
CA SER A 138 -3.74 -2.30 12.53
C SER A 138 -3.63 -0.82 12.91
N THR A 139 -3.86 -0.46 14.17
CA THR A 139 -3.87 0.93 14.63
C THR A 139 -2.75 1.19 15.64
N VAL A 140 -2.97 0.99 16.93
CA VAL A 140 -1.92 1.18 17.95
C VAL A 140 -1.52 -0.19 18.51
N PRO A 141 -0.21 -0.48 18.68
CA PRO A 141 0.20 -1.70 19.37
C PRO A 141 -0.41 -1.76 20.78
N PRO A 142 -1.01 -2.88 21.21
CA PRO A 142 -1.61 -2.99 22.53
C PRO A 142 -0.60 -2.72 23.65
N ASN A 143 -0.95 -1.82 24.56
CA ASN A 143 -0.14 -1.47 25.74
C ASN A 143 -0.94 -1.71 27.04
N PRO A 144 -0.50 -2.58 27.95
CA PRO A 144 0.71 -3.41 27.87
C PRO A 144 0.57 -4.52 26.80
N PRO A 145 1.68 -5.02 26.23
CA PRO A 145 1.64 -6.09 25.23
C PRO A 145 1.34 -7.45 25.88
N THR A 146 0.10 -7.67 26.29
CA THR A 146 -0.35 -8.90 26.98
C THR A 146 -0.69 -10.04 26.02
N TRP A 147 -0.58 -9.79 24.72
CA TRP A 147 -0.82 -10.77 23.67
C TRP A 147 0.28 -11.83 23.60
N ASP A 148 -0.08 -13.00 23.09
CA ASP A 148 0.78 -14.18 23.04
C ASP A 148 1.93 -14.00 22.04
N ALA A 149 3.14 -13.82 22.57
CA ALA A 149 4.35 -13.67 21.77
C ALA A 149 4.76 -14.95 21.02
N THR A 150 4.19 -16.11 21.37
CA THR A 150 4.52 -17.40 20.76
C THR A 150 3.69 -17.72 19.53
N ASN A 151 2.72 -16.88 19.17
CA ASN A 151 1.91 -17.03 17.98
C ASN A 151 2.37 -16.05 16.87
N PRO A 152 2.96 -16.54 15.77
CA PRO A 152 3.37 -15.70 14.64
C PRO A 152 2.24 -14.84 14.04
N ALA A 153 0.98 -15.28 14.12
CA ALA A 153 -0.18 -14.54 13.62
C ALA A 153 -0.47 -13.24 14.38
N ASN A 154 0.17 -13.02 15.52
CA ASN A 154 0.05 -11.77 16.28
C ASN A 154 1.05 -10.69 15.83
N TYR A 155 1.89 -10.95 14.84
CA TYR A 155 2.91 -10.02 14.36
C TYR A 155 2.49 -9.37 13.05
N THR A 156 3.08 -8.21 12.77
CA THR A 156 2.83 -7.43 11.54
C THR A 156 3.49 -8.08 10.34
N ASP A 157 4.71 -8.57 10.51
CA ASP A 157 5.43 -9.26 9.45
C ASP A 157 6.36 -10.31 10.06
N CYS A 158 6.56 -11.39 9.32
CA CYS A 158 7.37 -12.54 9.69
C CYS A 158 8.17 -13.00 8.48
N VAL A 159 9.43 -13.37 8.70
CA VAL A 159 10.33 -13.88 7.65
C VAL A 159 10.93 -15.19 8.10
N ALA A 160 10.48 -16.28 7.49
CA ALA A 160 11.04 -17.61 7.71
C ALA A 160 12.21 -17.86 6.74
N TYR A 161 13.25 -18.55 7.19
CA TYR A 161 14.45 -18.82 6.39
C TYR A 161 15.10 -20.16 6.71
N GLY A 162 15.92 -20.63 5.77
CA GLY A 162 16.57 -21.93 5.82
C GLY A 162 15.55 -23.07 5.79
N THR A 163 15.83 -24.14 6.52
CA THR A 163 14.94 -25.30 6.63
C THR A 163 13.94 -25.16 7.78
N TYR A 164 13.38 -23.96 7.99
CA TYR A 164 12.46 -23.71 9.09
C TYR A 164 11.24 -24.64 9.05
N ASP A 165 11.02 -25.37 10.15
CA ASP A 165 10.02 -26.43 10.30
C ASP A 165 9.06 -26.17 11.48
N GLY A 166 9.07 -24.95 12.01
CA GLY A 166 8.26 -24.54 13.14
C GLY A 166 6.84 -24.13 12.74
N ALA A 167 6.20 -23.32 13.59
CA ALA A 167 4.88 -22.78 13.31
C ALA A 167 4.90 -21.99 12.01
N PRO A 168 3.97 -22.23 11.07
CA PRO A 168 3.96 -21.51 9.81
C PRO A 168 3.77 -20.02 10.07
N GLU A 169 4.38 -19.20 9.21
CA GLU A 169 4.09 -17.78 9.18
C GLU A 169 2.62 -17.53 8.79
N PRO A 170 2.07 -16.32 9.06
CA PRO A 170 0.63 -16.06 8.93
C PRO A 170 0.04 -16.30 7.53
N ALA A 171 0.83 -16.15 6.46
CA ALA A 171 0.41 -16.36 5.06
C ALA A 171 0.86 -17.71 4.47
N GLY A 172 1.66 -18.49 5.21
CA GLY A 172 2.10 -19.82 4.80
C GLY A 172 3.09 -19.87 3.63
N ASN A 173 3.86 -18.81 3.35
CA ASN A 173 4.88 -18.88 2.30
C ASN A 173 6.04 -19.79 2.72
N PRO A 174 6.68 -20.49 1.76
CA PRO A 174 7.86 -21.28 2.07
C PRO A 174 8.98 -20.40 2.63
N PRO A 175 9.83 -20.92 3.53
CA PRO A 175 11.00 -20.19 4.02
C PRO A 175 11.93 -19.76 2.88
N ALA A 176 12.57 -18.61 3.04
CA ALA A 176 13.65 -18.18 2.16
C ALA A 176 14.77 -19.23 2.15
N GLY A 177 15.29 -19.57 0.96
CA GLY A 177 16.35 -20.58 0.84
C GLY A 177 17.70 -20.11 1.41
N ALA A 178 17.96 -18.80 1.43
CA ALA A 178 19.12 -18.19 2.03
C ALA A 178 18.93 -17.92 3.54
N THR A 179 19.99 -17.62 4.26
CA THR A 179 19.94 -17.42 5.72
C THR A 179 20.64 -16.12 6.13
N PRO A 180 20.23 -15.49 7.25
CA PRO A 180 20.85 -14.25 7.72
C PRO A 180 22.23 -14.47 8.36
N GLY A 181 22.64 -15.73 8.54
CA GLY A 181 23.93 -16.13 9.11
C GLY A 181 25.09 -16.16 8.12
N ASP A 182 24.90 -15.72 6.87
CA ASP A 182 25.99 -15.60 5.91
C ASP A 182 27.10 -14.67 6.45
N PRO A 183 28.39 -15.07 6.35
CA PRO A 183 29.48 -14.28 6.92
C PRO A 183 29.66 -12.91 6.26
N THR A 184 29.24 -12.77 5.00
CA THR A 184 29.45 -11.57 4.18
C THR A 184 28.15 -10.81 3.98
N PHE A 185 27.10 -11.54 3.58
CA PHE A 185 25.85 -10.98 3.12
C PHE A 185 24.81 -10.89 4.24
N SER A 186 23.74 -10.13 3.99
CA SER A 186 22.50 -10.12 4.76
C SER A 186 21.42 -10.82 3.97
N LEU A 187 20.37 -11.26 4.66
CA LEU A 187 19.16 -11.73 4.04
C LEU A 187 18.27 -10.51 3.78
N ARG A 188 18.06 -10.15 2.51
CA ARG A 188 17.34 -8.93 2.11
C ARG A 188 16.12 -9.24 1.25
N ARG A 189 15.01 -8.56 1.53
CA ARG A 189 13.75 -8.68 0.80
C ARG A 189 13.94 -8.16 -0.62
N ALA A 190 13.48 -8.93 -1.59
CA ALA A 190 13.60 -8.62 -3.02
C ALA A 190 12.32 -8.01 -3.61
N ASP A 191 11.26 -7.86 -2.82
CA ASP A 191 9.97 -7.31 -3.21
C ASP A 191 9.37 -6.40 -2.11
N ASP A 192 8.22 -5.81 -2.41
CA ASP A 192 7.49 -4.86 -1.56
C ASP A 192 6.24 -5.51 -0.94
N LEU A 193 6.13 -6.83 -1.04
CA LEU A 193 4.96 -7.57 -0.60
C LEU A 193 5.03 -7.84 0.91
N MET A 194 3.95 -7.51 1.60
CA MET A 194 3.74 -7.96 2.97
C MET A 194 3.70 -9.48 3.03
N PHE A 195 4.28 -10.06 4.08
CA PHE A 195 4.35 -11.50 4.31
C PHE A 195 5.07 -12.30 3.21
N SER A 196 5.84 -11.68 2.31
CA SER A 196 6.68 -12.42 1.36
C SER A 196 7.94 -12.98 2.03
N ASN A 197 8.37 -14.18 1.63
CA ASN A 197 9.67 -14.76 1.99
C ASN A 197 10.67 -14.71 0.82
N ASN A 198 10.43 -13.85 -0.16
CA ASN A 198 11.34 -13.62 -1.27
C ASN A 198 12.56 -12.81 -0.80
N PHE A 199 13.44 -13.48 -0.08
CA PHE A 199 14.68 -12.92 0.40
C PHE A 199 15.86 -13.55 -0.32
N THR A 200 16.84 -12.72 -0.63
CA THR A 200 18.10 -13.13 -1.27
C THR A 200 19.28 -12.63 -0.46
N LEU A 201 20.47 -13.17 -0.75
CA LEU A 201 21.70 -12.65 -0.15
C LEU A 201 22.11 -11.37 -0.89
N ASP A 202 22.24 -10.28 -0.14
CA ASP A 202 22.73 -9.00 -0.65
C ASP A 202 23.77 -8.39 0.29
N CYS A 203 24.47 -7.37 -0.20
CA CYS A 203 25.38 -6.62 0.63
C CYS A 203 24.65 -5.90 1.76
N PRO A 204 25.13 -6.02 3.01
CA PRO A 204 24.48 -5.39 4.15
C PRO A 204 24.33 -3.88 3.97
N SER A 205 23.09 -3.38 4.07
CA SER A 205 22.76 -1.96 3.88
C SER A 205 21.94 -1.35 5.03
N PRO A 206 22.31 -1.58 6.30
CA PRO A 206 21.50 -1.16 7.44
C PRO A 206 21.27 0.35 7.40
N THR A 207 20.01 0.78 7.51
CA THR A 207 19.58 2.16 7.38
C THR A 207 18.66 2.51 8.55
N ASN A 208 19.02 3.55 9.30
CA ASN A 208 18.20 4.01 10.41
C ASN A 208 17.12 5.01 9.98
N ASN A 209 16.24 5.40 10.91
CA ASN A 209 15.15 6.31 10.62
C ASN A 209 15.57 7.75 10.27
N ALA A 210 16.82 8.12 10.52
CA ALA A 210 17.41 9.35 10.01
C ALA A 210 17.91 9.24 8.56
N ASN A 211 17.60 8.14 7.87
CA ASN A 211 18.02 7.81 6.51
C ASN A 211 19.56 7.76 6.36
N MET A 212 20.27 7.44 7.46
CA MET A 212 21.71 7.17 7.41
C MET A 212 21.92 5.69 7.13
N MET A 213 22.62 5.39 6.05
CA MET A 213 22.99 4.04 5.65
C MET A 213 24.39 3.69 6.17
N GLY A 214 24.49 2.57 6.87
CA GLY A 214 25.73 1.98 7.35
C GLY A 214 26.27 0.92 6.41
N THR A 215 27.45 0.41 6.72
CA THR A 215 28.12 -0.67 6.00
C THR A 215 29.06 -1.41 6.93
N PHE A 216 29.26 -2.71 6.68
CA PHE A 216 30.25 -3.53 7.40
C PHE A 216 31.58 -3.66 6.63
N GLY A 217 31.81 -2.80 5.64
CA GLY A 217 33.03 -2.78 4.81
C GLY A 217 32.75 -3.06 3.35
N SER A 218 33.81 -3.33 2.59
CA SER A 218 33.69 -3.63 1.16
C SER A 218 32.90 -4.92 0.95
N CYS A 219 31.75 -4.80 0.30
CA CYS A 219 30.95 -5.92 -0.14
C CYS A 219 30.71 -5.78 -1.65
N THR A 220 30.87 -6.86 -2.39
CA THR A 220 30.51 -6.93 -3.80
C THR A 220 29.34 -7.90 -3.89
N PRO A 221 28.16 -7.47 -4.36
CA PRO A 221 27.02 -8.37 -4.50
C PRO A 221 27.43 -9.56 -5.37
N PRO A 222 26.94 -10.78 -5.06
CA PRO A 222 27.26 -11.94 -5.88
C PRO A 222 26.85 -11.67 -7.32
N THR A 223 27.83 -11.60 -8.22
CA THR A 223 27.59 -11.49 -9.66
C THR A 223 27.00 -12.81 -10.12
N THR A 224 25.68 -12.87 -10.28
CA THR A 224 25.01 -14.04 -10.82
C THR A 224 25.38 -14.19 -12.30
N THR A 225 26.43 -14.97 -12.56
CA THR A 225 26.66 -15.57 -13.88
C THR A 225 25.65 -16.71 -14.02
N SER A 226 24.48 -16.45 -14.59
CA SER A 226 23.46 -17.47 -14.84
C SER A 226 23.96 -18.47 -15.88
N THR A 227 24.61 -19.54 -15.41
CA THR A 227 24.80 -20.77 -16.20
C THR A 227 23.59 -21.64 -15.91
N SER A 228 22.61 -21.62 -16.82
CA SER A 228 21.40 -22.46 -16.73
C SER A 228 21.77 -23.91 -17.02
N THR A 229 21.89 -24.73 -15.98
CA THR A 229 21.74 -26.19 -16.12
C THR A 229 20.30 -26.56 -15.78
N THR A 230 19.60 -26.98 -16.82
CA THR A 230 18.22 -27.42 -16.82
C THR A 230 17.99 -28.61 -15.88
N SER A 231 17.14 -28.41 -14.88
CA SER A 231 16.32 -29.47 -14.29
C SER A 231 14.89 -28.95 -14.22
N THR A 232 14.04 -29.60 -14.99
CA THR A 232 12.65 -29.29 -15.32
C THR A 232 11.69 -29.36 -14.13
N THR A 233 11.10 -28.22 -13.78
CA THR A 233 9.64 -27.99 -13.72
C THR A 233 9.37 -26.49 -13.79
N THR A 234 8.65 -26.08 -14.82
CA THR A 234 8.47 -24.70 -15.28
C THR A 234 7.22 -24.08 -14.66
N SER A 235 7.35 -22.93 -13.99
CA SER A 235 6.36 -21.85 -14.06
C SER A 235 7.12 -20.53 -14.13
N THR A 236 7.03 -19.89 -15.29
CA THR A 236 7.66 -18.60 -15.62
C THR A 236 6.71 -17.48 -15.26
N THR A 237 6.81 -16.93 -14.05
CA THR A 237 6.11 -15.69 -13.69
C THR A 237 7.10 -14.53 -13.81
N LEU A 238 6.98 -13.75 -14.88
CA LEU A 238 7.76 -12.52 -15.04
C LEU A 238 6.96 -11.40 -14.38
N ALA A 239 7.45 -10.84 -13.27
CA ALA A 239 6.83 -9.66 -12.65
C ALA A 239 6.85 -8.46 -13.62
N PHE A 240 5.88 -7.54 -13.51
CA PHE A 240 5.90 -6.29 -14.29
C PHE A 240 7.16 -5.47 -14.02
N GLY A 241 7.57 -5.43 -12.74
CA GLY A 241 8.69 -4.65 -12.22
C GLY A 241 8.32 -3.17 -12.07
N GLY A 242 9.01 -2.45 -11.17
CA GLY A 242 8.59 -1.09 -10.76
C GLY A 242 7.84 -1.13 -9.43
N ASP A 243 6.99 -0.13 -9.22
CA ASP A 243 5.98 -0.01 -8.16
C ASP A 243 4.63 -0.69 -8.52
N ASP A 244 4.51 -1.12 -9.76
CA ASP A 244 3.37 -1.82 -10.33
C ASP A 244 3.23 -3.27 -9.81
N THR A 245 2.11 -3.60 -9.13
CA THR A 245 1.87 -4.98 -8.65
C THR A 245 1.52 -5.95 -9.79
N GLY A 246 1.75 -7.25 -9.58
CA GLY A 246 1.33 -8.29 -10.54
C GLY A 246 2.41 -8.81 -11.50
N CYS A 247 1.98 -9.67 -12.41
CA CYS A 247 2.84 -10.43 -13.32
C CYS A 247 2.37 -10.39 -14.77
N VAL A 248 3.33 -10.43 -15.69
CA VAL A 248 3.09 -10.54 -17.12
C VAL A 248 2.24 -11.78 -17.39
N PRO A 249 1.10 -11.65 -18.07
CA PRO A 249 0.20 -12.77 -18.33
C PRO A 249 0.91 -13.93 -19.03
N ASP A 250 0.61 -15.16 -18.62
CA ASP A 250 1.13 -16.40 -19.19
C ASP A 250 0.49 -16.78 -20.54
N THR A 251 -0.70 -16.24 -20.84
CA THR A 251 -1.42 -16.48 -22.09
C THR A 251 -1.96 -15.20 -22.73
N LYS A 252 -2.13 -15.25 -24.06
CA LYS A 252 -2.80 -14.18 -24.83
C LYS A 252 -4.27 -14.00 -24.42
N GLY A 253 -4.90 -15.04 -23.86
CA GLY A 253 -6.25 -14.97 -23.30
C GLY A 253 -6.26 -14.10 -22.05
N HIS A 254 -5.40 -14.42 -21.09
CA HIS A 254 -5.28 -13.70 -19.83
C HIS A 254 -4.81 -12.25 -20.03
N LEU A 255 -3.92 -11.97 -20.99
CA LEU A 255 -3.58 -10.59 -21.37
C LEU A 255 -4.80 -9.79 -21.84
N LYS A 256 -5.57 -10.35 -22.78
CA LYS A 256 -6.81 -9.70 -23.26
C LYS A 256 -7.85 -9.54 -22.18
N CYS A 257 -7.92 -10.48 -21.24
CA CYS A 257 -8.78 -10.36 -20.07
C CYS A 257 -8.32 -9.17 -19.21
N GLY A 258 -7.03 -9.10 -18.82
CA GLY A 258 -6.48 -8.02 -18.01
C GLY A 258 -6.69 -6.64 -18.63
N ASP A 259 -6.40 -6.49 -19.92
CA ASP A 259 -6.69 -5.27 -20.68
C ASP A 259 -8.19 -4.90 -20.64
N GLY A 260 -9.04 -5.92 -20.79
CA GLY A 260 -10.48 -5.79 -20.74
C GLY A 260 -10.96 -5.32 -19.37
N LEU A 261 -10.47 -5.94 -18.30
CA LEU A 261 -10.81 -5.66 -16.90
C LEU A 261 -10.36 -4.25 -16.53
N GLY A 262 -9.08 -3.90 -16.72
CA GLY A 262 -8.58 -2.56 -16.44
C GLY A 262 -9.39 -1.48 -17.19
N LYS A 263 -9.71 -1.72 -18.46
CA LYS A 263 -10.55 -0.80 -19.24
C LYS A 263 -11.99 -0.70 -18.69
N ALA A 264 -12.55 -1.77 -18.15
CA ALA A 264 -13.88 -1.79 -17.55
C ALA A 264 -13.87 -1.01 -16.24
N PHE A 265 -12.92 -1.26 -15.33
CA PHE A 265 -12.75 -0.51 -14.08
C PHE A 265 -12.51 0.98 -14.33
N GLY A 266 -11.59 1.34 -15.23
CA GLY A 266 -11.38 2.75 -15.60
C GLY A 266 -12.61 3.43 -16.22
N LYS A 267 -13.59 2.68 -16.74
CA LYS A 267 -14.90 3.23 -17.14
C LYS A 267 -15.87 3.33 -15.98
N ALA A 268 -15.88 2.35 -15.07
CA ALA A 268 -16.71 2.33 -13.88
C ALA A 268 -16.36 3.53 -12.97
N ILE A 269 -15.09 3.74 -12.65
CA ILE A 269 -14.60 4.87 -11.83
C ILE A 269 -15.10 6.21 -12.39
N ARG A 270 -14.95 6.43 -13.71
CA ARG A 270 -15.44 7.68 -14.35
C ARG A 270 -16.96 7.77 -14.44
N ALA A 271 -17.67 6.65 -14.38
CA ALA A 271 -19.13 6.66 -14.38
C ALA A 271 -19.63 7.08 -13.00
N VAL A 272 -19.08 6.49 -11.93
CA VAL A 272 -19.33 6.86 -10.52
C VAL A 272 -19.03 8.34 -10.27
N ILE A 273 -17.83 8.83 -10.65
CA ILE A 273 -17.50 10.26 -10.54
C ILE A 273 -18.55 11.19 -11.19
N LYS A 274 -19.20 10.75 -12.29
CA LYS A 274 -20.27 11.52 -12.92
C LYS A 274 -21.61 11.43 -12.19
N CYS A 275 -21.87 10.32 -11.52
CA CYS A 275 -23.03 10.15 -10.66
C CYS A 275 -22.88 11.09 -9.44
N HIS A 276 -21.73 11.05 -8.76
CA HIS A 276 -21.35 12.00 -7.72
C HIS A 276 -21.44 13.48 -8.14
N GLN A 277 -20.99 13.81 -9.35
CA GLN A 277 -21.18 15.16 -9.92
C GLN A 277 -22.66 15.55 -9.97
N LYS A 278 -23.53 14.66 -10.44
CA LYS A 278 -24.95 14.99 -10.51
C LYS A 278 -25.57 15.11 -9.12
N GLN A 279 -25.20 14.28 -8.16
CA GLN A 279 -25.64 14.41 -6.76
C GLN A 279 -25.22 15.76 -6.19
N ALA A 280 -23.96 16.17 -6.38
CA ALA A 280 -23.49 17.49 -5.96
C ALA A 280 -24.29 18.62 -6.63
N HIS A 281 -24.53 18.54 -7.95
CA HIS A 281 -25.38 19.51 -8.65
C HIS A 281 -26.83 19.50 -8.18
N ALA A 282 -27.35 18.32 -7.82
CA ALA A 282 -28.70 18.16 -7.31
C ALA A 282 -28.83 18.71 -5.89
N ALA A 283 -27.81 18.60 -5.04
CA ALA A 283 -27.76 19.30 -3.76
C ALA A 283 -27.77 20.83 -3.93
N PHE A 284 -27.19 21.33 -5.03
CA PHE A 284 -27.29 22.74 -5.43
C PHE A 284 -28.63 23.13 -6.05
N ALA A 285 -29.46 22.17 -6.46
CA ALA A 285 -30.78 22.37 -7.03
C ALA A 285 -31.89 22.05 -6.01
N VAL A 286 -33.07 22.66 -6.16
CA VAL A 286 -34.26 22.26 -5.39
C VAL A 286 -35.26 21.64 -6.36
N PRO A 287 -35.73 20.39 -6.15
CA PRO A 287 -35.37 19.46 -5.07
C PRO A 287 -34.08 18.66 -5.35
N PRO A 288 -33.37 18.20 -4.30
CA PRO A 288 -32.28 17.25 -4.44
C PRO A 288 -32.79 15.94 -5.04
N ALA A 289 -32.02 15.38 -5.98
CA ALA A 289 -32.27 14.09 -6.60
C ALA A 289 -31.25 13.10 -6.05
N ASP A 290 -31.77 12.03 -5.47
CA ASP A 290 -31.03 10.81 -5.17
C ASP A 290 -30.73 10.12 -6.52
N ASP A 291 -29.44 9.98 -6.85
CA ASP A 291 -28.95 9.33 -8.07
C ASP A 291 -28.25 7.99 -7.76
N GLU A 292 -28.58 7.30 -6.65
CA GLU A 292 -28.04 5.97 -6.33
C GLU A 292 -28.29 4.94 -7.45
N ALA A 293 -29.38 5.14 -8.19
CA ALA A 293 -29.69 4.36 -9.39
C ALA A 293 -28.65 4.52 -10.53
N CYS A 294 -27.78 5.53 -10.46
CA CYS A 294 -26.68 5.74 -11.39
C CYS A 294 -25.47 4.84 -11.08
N GLU A 295 -25.28 4.45 -9.82
CA GLU A 295 -24.10 3.73 -9.33
C GLU A 295 -24.34 2.23 -9.22
N GLU A 296 -25.27 1.84 -8.34
CA GLU A 296 -25.65 0.44 -8.09
C GLU A 296 -26.72 -0.04 -9.08
N GLY A 297 -27.68 0.82 -9.39
CA GLY A 297 -28.72 0.55 -10.39
C GLY A 297 -30.04 0.01 -9.82
N THR A 298 -30.96 -0.25 -10.74
CA THR A 298 -32.33 -0.72 -10.44
C THR A 298 -32.70 -1.99 -11.23
N GLY A 299 -31.71 -2.66 -11.84
CA GLY A 299 -31.91 -3.81 -12.72
C GLY A 299 -32.14 -3.44 -14.19
N THR A 300 -31.72 -2.24 -14.62
CA THR A 300 -31.93 -1.76 -16.01
C THR A 300 -30.69 -1.83 -16.90
N GLY A 301 -29.55 -2.27 -16.35
CA GLY A 301 -28.28 -2.40 -17.08
C GLY A 301 -27.61 -1.06 -17.40
N LYS A 302 -27.95 0.01 -16.68
CA LYS A 302 -27.52 1.39 -16.97
C LYS A 302 -26.61 1.97 -15.90
N SER A 303 -26.55 1.39 -14.70
CA SER A 303 -25.68 1.88 -13.64
C SER A 303 -24.21 1.62 -13.95
N ALA A 304 -23.31 2.25 -13.16
CA ALA A 304 -21.88 2.02 -13.27
C ALA A 304 -21.53 0.56 -12.96
N LYS A 305 -22.10 0.01 -11.88
CA LYS A 305 -21.91 -1.38 -11.45
C LYS A 305 -22.45 -2.39 -12.46
N GLU A 306 -23.70 -2.24 -12.90
CA GLU A 306 -24.30 -3.16 -13.88
C GLU A 306 -23.52 -3.22 -15.21
N LYS A 307 -22.91 -2.09 -15.61
CA LYS A 307 -22.04 -2.04 -16.80
C LYS A 307 -20.70 -2.71 -16.58
N LEU A 308 -20.15 -2.65 -15.37
CA LEU A 308 -18.94 -3.35 -14.99
C LEU A 308 -19.20 -4.85 -14.95
N ASP A 309 -20.25 -5.30 -14.25
CA ASP A 309 -20.73 -6.68 -14.22
C ASP A 309 -20.87 -7.26 -15.64
N ALA A 310 -21.56 -6.54 -16.53
CA ALA A 310 -21.75 -6.97 -17.92
C ALA A 310 -20.42 -7.05 -18.70
N ALA A 311 -19.44 -6.20 -18.38
CA ALA A 311 -18.11 -6.26 -18.98
C ALA A 311 -17.31 -7.45 -18.45
N ILE A 312 -17.32 -7.71 -17.14
CA ILE A 312 -16.66 -8.86 -16.50
C ILE A 312 -17.25 -10.16 -17.06
N ALA A 313 -18.58 -10.28 -17.10
CA ALA A 313 -19.27 -11.46 -17.66
C ALA A 313 -18.88 -11.72 -19.13
N LYS A 314 -18.72 -10.66 -19.92
CA LYS A 314 -18.27 -10.77 -21.32
C LYS A 314 -16.81 -11.21 -21.44
N LEU A 315 -15.96 -10.83 -20.49
CA LEU A 315 -14.53 -11.16 -20.48
C LEU A 315 -14.24 -12.53 -19.88
N SER A 316 -15.11 -13.04 -19.00
CA SER A 316 -14.96 -14.29 -18.26
C SER A 316 -14.43 -15.49 -19.07
N PRO A 317 -14.86 -15.75 -20.33
CA PRO A 317 -14.33 -16.85 -21.14
C PRO A 317 -12.83 -16.74 -21.48
N LEU A 318 -12.21 -15.57 -21.28
CA LEU A 318 -10.80 -15.30 -21.55
C LEU A 318 -9.95 -15.20 -20.26
N CYS A 319 -10.60 -15.12 -19.10
CA CYS A 319 -9.97 -14.79 -17.83
C CYS A 319 -9.55 -16.04 -17.05
N SER A 320 -8.48 -15.93 -16.26
CA SER A 320 -8.15 -16.93 -15.25
C SER A 320 -9.11 -16.85 -14.05
N GLY A 321 -9.12 -17.89 -13.20
CA GLY A 321 -9.86 -17.88 -11.95
C GLY A 321 -9.41 -16.77 -10.99
N GLN A 322 -8.09 -16.51 -10.91
CA GLN A 322 -7.54 -15.43 -10.11
C GLN A 322 -7.99 -14.05 -10.63
N GLN A 323 -7.97 -13.81 -11.95
CA GLN A 323 -8.43 -12.55 -12.54
C GLN A 323 -9.90 -12.26 -12.23
N LEU A 324 -10.76 -13.29 -12.27
CA LEU A 324 -12.18 -13.12 -11.94
C LEU A 324 -12.43 -12.93 -10.45
N SER A 325 -11.67 -13.63 -9.59
CA SER A 325 -11.75 -13.45 -8.14
C SER A 325 -11.26 -12.06 -7.73
N GLY A 326 -10.12 -11.61 -8.25
CA GLY A 326 -9.58 -10.27 -8.02
C GLY A 326 -10.54 -9.20 -8.51
N ALA A 327 -11.09 -9.33 -9.73
CA ALA A 327 -12.08 -8.39 -10.25
C ALA A 327 -13.33 -8.31 -9.36
N THR A 328 -13.81 -9.43 -8.83
CA THR A 328 -14.97 -9.44 -7.92
C THR A 328 -14.66 -8.74 -6.59
N ALA A 329 -13.46 -8.97 -6.04
CA ALA A 329 -13.03 -8.34 -4.79
C ALA A 329 -12.85 -6.82 -4.97
N GLU A 330 -12.20 -6.40 -6.05
CA GLU A 330 -12.00 -5.00 -6.38
C GLU A 330 -13.32 -4.27 -6.63
N GLU A 331 -14.23 -4.90 -7.38
CA GLU A 331 -15.58 -4.37 -7.57
C GLU A 331 -16.33 -4.23 -6.24
N THR A 332 -16.20 -5.20 -5.34
CA THR A 332 -16.82 -5.13 -4.00
C THR A 332 -16.24 -3.98 -3.17
N THR A 333 -14.94 -3.73 -3.27
CA THR A 333 -14.27 -2.63 -2.57
C THR A 333 -14.68 -1.27 -3.13
N LEU A 334 -14.61 -1.10 -4.46
CA LEU A 334 -14.87 0.20 -5.11
C LEU A 334 -16.33 0.64 -4.99
N PHE A 335 -17.27 -0.30 -4.98
CA PHE A 335 -18.71 -0.05 -4.83
C PHE A 335 -19.22 -0.34 -3.41
N ALA A 336 -18.36 -0.36 -2.40
CA ALA A 336 -18.82 -0.41 -1.02
C ALA A 336 -19.32 0.99 -0.57
N SER A 337 -20.22 1.03 0.41
CA SER A 337 -20.66 2.32 1.01
C SER A 337 -19.49 3.17 1.50
N LYS A 338 -19.71 4.48 1.75
CA LYS A 338 -18.73 5.41 2.36
C LYS A 338 -18.05 4.98 3.67
N THR A 339 -18.51 3.89 4.30
CA THR A 339 -17.85 3.34 5.49
C THR A 339 -16.54 2.61 5.16
N ASN A 340 -16.35 2.19 3.91
CA ASN A 340 -15.09 1.66 3.42
C ASN A 340 -14.25 2.80 2.81
N PRO A 341 -13.11 3.18 3.39
CA PRO A 341 -12.32 4.31 2.88
C PRO A 341 -11.74 4.10 1.47
N ALA A 342 -11.67 2.86 1.00
CA ALA A 342 -11.21 2.54 -0.35
C ALA A 342 -12.32 2.63 -1.41
N SER A 343 -13.59 2.77 -1.00
CA SER A 343 -14.70 2.88 -1.94
C SER A 343 -14.77 4.24 -2.60
N LEU A 344 -15.36 4.27 -3.80
CA LEU A 344 -15.52 5.51 -4.54
C LEU A 344 -16.44 6.48 -3.80
N ASP A 345 -17.46 5.96 -3.12
CA ASP A 345 -18.41 6.72 -2.30
C ASP A 345 -17.71 7.42 -1.13
N ALA A 346 -16.77 6.75 -0.46
CA ALA A 346 -15.97 7.37 0.59
C ALA A 346 -15.01 8.42 0.03
N GLN A 347 -14.34 8.09 -1.08
CA GLN A 347 -13.35 8.97 -1.71
C GLN A 347 -13.99 10.23 -2.31
N ASN A 348 -15.27 10.18 -2.64
CA ASN A 348 -16.05 11.32 -3.12
C ASN A 348 -15.96 12.53 -2.16
N GLY A 349 -15.89 12.27 -0.85
CA GLY A 349 -15.72 13.27 0.18
C GLY A 349 -14.39 14.02 0.14
N ASN A 350 -13.38 13.50 -0.57
CA ASN A 350 -12.12 14.21 -0.82
C ASN A 350 -12.25 15.26 -1.93
N VAL A 351 -13.24 15.11 -2.82
CA VAL A 351 -13.50 16.03 -3.94
C VAL A 351 -14.58 17.04 -3.57
N TYR A 352 -15.70 16.59 -3.02
CA TYR A 352 -16.73 17.47 -2.44
C TYR A 352 -16.51 17.54 -0.93
N CYS A 353 -15.64 18.46 -0.52
CA CYS A 353 -15.09 18.53 0.83
C CYS A 353 -15.38 19.85 1.54
N ASP A 354 -16.35 20.63 1.06
CA ASP A 354 -16.53 22.04 1.42
C ASP A 354 -17.90 22.30 2.04
N GLY A 355 -17.99 23.19 3.03
CA GLY A 355 -19.27 23.49 3.68
C GLY A 355 -19.91 22.29 4.40
N THR A 356 -21.23 22.36 4.60
CA THR A 356 -21.98 21.41 5.45
C THR A 356 -23.20 20.79 4.78
N THR A 357 -23.56 21.22 3.56
CA THR A 357 -24.67 20.58 2.84
C THR A 357 -24.19 19.28 2.25
N SER A 358 -24.70 18.15 2.75
CA SER A 358 -24.41 16.83 2.17
C SER A 358 -24.81 16.80 0.69
N ILE A 359 -23.93 16.26 -0.16
CA ILE A 359 -24.28 16.01 -1.57
C ILE A 359 -25.28 14.86 -1.71
N ASP A 360 -25.27 13.98 -0.71
CA ASP A 360 -26.22 12.90 -0.54
C ASP A 360 -26.54 12.77 0.96
N ALA A 361 -27.69 13.31 1.36
CA ALA A 361 -28.08 13.38 2.77
C ALA A 361 -28.75 12.09 3.27
N SER A 362 -29.18 11.21 2.36
CA SER A 362 -29.98 10.03 2.65
C SER A 362 -29.34 8.72 2.23
N GLY A 363 -28.32 8.75 1.38
CA GLY A 363 -27.60 7.58 0.90
C GLY A 363 -26.21 7.43 1.53
N ASP A 364 -25.39 6.68 0.83
CA ASP A 364 -24.07 6.21 1.24
C ASP A 364 -22.91 6.93 0.56
N ASP A 365 -23.14 8.06 -0.09
CA ASP A 365 -22.06 8.89 -0.64
C ASP A 365 -21.49 9.89 0.36
N ALA A 366 -20.16 9.99 0.39
CA ALA A 366 -19.48 10.99 1.20
C ALA A 366 -19.34 12.30 0.43
N GLY A 367 -19.51 13.41 1.14
CA GLY A 367 -19.13 14.72 0.64
C GLY A 367 -20.10 15.82 1.00
N THR A 368 -19.58 17.04 1.01
CA THR A 368 -20.33 18.25 1.30
C THR A 368 -19.99 19.36 0.32
N VAL A 369 -20.95 20.26 0.16
CA VAL A 369 -20.79 21.50 -0.60
C VAL A 369 -21.19 22.72 0.23
N ASP A 370 -20.48 23.84 0.01
CA ASP A 370 -20.84 25.14 0.59
C ASP A 370 -21.74 25.91 -0.38
N MET A 371 -23.06 25.84 -0.16
CA MET A 371 -24.04 26.59 -0.92
C MET A 371 -24.18 28.06 -0.49
N ALA A 372 -23.65 28.42 0.68
CA ALA A 372 -23.77 29.75 1.26
C ALA A 372 -22.59 30.66 0.89
N ALA A 373 -21.46 30.09 0.44
CA ALA A 373 -20.31 30.83 -0.06
C ALA A 373 -20.70 31.79 -1.20
N ALA A 374 -20.15 33.01 -1.18
CA ALA A 374 -20.41 34.01 -2.21
C ALA A 374 -19.99 33.55 -3.62
N ASP A 375 -19.03 32.63 -3.70
CA ASP A 375 -18.48 32.04 -4.91
C ASP A 375 -18.79 30.54 -5.03
N ALA A 376 -19.86 30.05 -4.39
CA ALA A 376 -20.24 28.63 -4.35
C ALA A 376 -20.26 27.94 -5.73
N LYS A 377 -20.70 28.63 -6.79
CA LYS A 377 -20.69 28.09 -8.17
C LYS A 377 -19.27 27.81 -8.69
N ASN A 378 -18.29 28.64 -8.33
CA ASN A 378 -16.90 28.42 -8.71
C ASN A 378 -16.31 27.26 -7.91
N ARG A 379 -16.61 27.18 -6.60
CA ARG A 379 -16.19 26.08 -5.73
C ARG A 379 -16.70 24.73 -6.20
N LEU A 380 -17.98 24.63 -6.56
CA LEU A 380 -18.56 23.43 -7.18
C LEU A 380 -17.86 23.08 -8.50
N LYS A 381 -17.66 24.07 -9.39
CA LYS A 381 -16.96 23.86 -10.66
C LYS A 381 -15.51 23.39 -10.47
N CYS A 382 -14.83 23.86 -9.42
CA CYS A 382 -13.52 23.36 -9.05
C CYS A 382 -13.60 21.87 -8.70
N ALA A 383 -14.48 21.47 -7.77
CA ALA A 383 -14.67 20.07 -7.38
C ALA A 383 -15.01 19.17 -8.58
N ASP A 384 -15.96 19.60 -9.42
CA ASP A 384 -16.32 18.88 -10.66
C ASP A 384 -15.10 18.64 -11.55
N THR A 385 -14.29 19.69 -11.75
CA THR A 385 -13.11 19.61 -12.61
C THR A 385 -12.06 18.69 -11.99
N VAL A 386 -11.81 18.79 -10.69
CA VAL A 386 -10.87 17.92 -9.98
C VAL A 386 -11.29 16.46 -10.09
N GLY A 387 -12.53 16.12 -9.73
CA GLY A 387 -13.04 14.75 -9.87
C GLY A 387 -12.95 14.23 -11.31
N ALA A 388 -13.33 15.06 -12.29
CA ALA A 388 -13.23 14.67 -13.70
C ALA A 388 -11.79 14.42 -14.17
N GLU A 389 -10.82 15.20 -13.72
CA GLU A 389 -9.41 15.02 -14.06
C GLU A 389 -8.78 13.84 -13.29
N LEU A 390 -9.16 13.59 -12.04
CA LEU A 390 -8.77 12.38 -11.30
C LEU A 390 -9.27 11.10 -12.00
N GLY A 391 -10.52 11.08 -12.46
CA GLY A 391 -11.04 9.96 -13.24
C GLY A 391 -10.35 9.77 -14.61
N LYS A 392 -9.79 10.84 -15.19
CA LYS A 392 -8.96 10.74 -16.40
C LYS A 392 -7.56 10.23 -16.09
N LEU A 393 -6.96 10.71 -15.00
CA LEU A 393 -5.68 10.23 -14.47
C LEU A 393 -5.75 8.73 -14.23
N ALA A 394 -6.75 8.28 -13.47
CA ALA A 394 -6.96 6.88 -13.18
C ALA A 394 -6.97 5.99 -14.43
N ALA A 395 -7.78 6.38 -15.42
CA ALA A 395 -7.85 5.64 -16.66
C ALA A 395 -6.61 5.77 -17.58
N ALA A 396 -5.76 6.78 -17.36
CA ALA A 396 -4.51 6.94 -18.07
C ALA A 396 -3.41 6.05 -17.47
N VAL A 397 -3.33 5.97 -16.15
CA VAL A 397 -2.44 5.05 -15.38
C VAL A 397 -2.76 3.60 -15.71
N ILE A 398 -4.02 3.17 -15.59
CA ILE A 398 -4.47 1.83 -16.01
C ILE A 398 -4.05 1.52 -17.46
N LYS A 399 -4.08 2.52 -18.34
CA LYS A 399 -3.69 2.33 -19.75
C LYS A 399 -2.17 2.24 -19.93
N CYS A 400 -1.39 2.81 -19.03
CA CYS A 400 0.05 2.64 -18.99
C CYS A 400 0.39 1.22 -18.53
N HIS A 401 -0.21 0.71 -17.45
CA HIS A 401 -0.07 -0.71 -17.06
C HIS A 401 -0.44 -1.67 -18.20
N GLN A 402 -1.54 -1.41 -18.94
CA GLN A 402 -1.90 -2.19 -20.14
C GLN A 402 -0.79 -2.23 -21.19
N LYS A 403 -0.14 -1.08 -21.44
CA LYS A 403 0.97 -1.04 -22.40
C LYS A 403 2.21 -1.74 -21.87
N VAL A 404 2.48 -1.68 -20.56
CA VAL A 404 3.55 -2.46 -19.92
C VAL A 404 3.26 -3.94 -20.13
N ALA A 405 2.05 -4.40 -19.79
CA ALA A 405 1.59 -5.77 -19.99
C ALA A 405 1.81 -6.24 -21.43
N ASP A 406 1.29 -5.48 -22.40
CA ASP A 406 1.42 -5.75 -23.83
C ASP A 406 2.89 -5.81 -24.29
N ALA A 407 3.69 -4.84 -23.86
CA ALA A 407 5.09 -4.74 -24.26
C ALA A 407 5.91 -5.89 -23.68
N ARG A 408 5.76 -6.17 -22.38
CA ARG A 408 6.48 -7.24 -21.69
C ARG A 408 6.05 -8.61 -22.19
N PHE A 409 4.76 -8.84 -22.44
CA PHE A 409 4.25 -10.06 -23.08
C PHE A 409 4.85 -10.26 -24.48
N ALA A 410 5.13 -9.17 -25.20
CA ALA A 410 5.79 -9.18 -26.50
C ALA A 410 7.33 -9.12 -26.42
N PHE A 411 7.94 -9.21 -25.22
CA PHE A 411 9.38 -9.06 -24.97
C PHE A 411 9.97 -7.76 -25.52
N LYS A 412 9.22 -6.66 -25.41
CA LYS A 412 9.62 -5.32 -25.83
C LYS A 412 9.86 -4.42 -24.61
N PRO A 413 10.83 -3.50 -24.68
CA PRO A 413 11.00 -2.50 -23.65
C PRO A 413 9.81 -1.52 -23.66
N PHE A 414 9.45 -1.07 -22.46
CA PHE A 414 8.49 0.01 -22.24
C PHE A 414 8.94 0.80 -21.03
N ASP A 415 8.88 2.13 -21.15
CA ASP A 415 9.19 3.06 -20.08
C ASP A 415 7.85 3.50 -19.47
N GLU A 416 7.49 2.86 -18.37
CA GLU A 416 6.26 3.05 -17.63
C GLU A 416 6.24 4.39 -16.89
N GLU A 417 7.32 4.71 -16.20
CA GLU A 417 7.52 5.98 -15.50
C GLU A 417 7.31 7.18 -16.43
N ALA A 418 7.80 7.08 -17.68
CA ALA A 418 7.54 8.10 -18.70
C ALA A 418 6.10 8.12 -19.22
N CYS A 419 5.33 7.05 -19.04
CA CYS A 419 3.91 7.01 -19.36
C CYS A 419 3.05 7.61 -18.24
N GLU A 420 3.44 7.40 -16.99
CA GLU A 420 2.62 7.63 -15.80
C GLU A 420 2.93 8.94 -15.12
N GLU A 421 4.18 9.15 -14.73
CA GLU A 421 4.58 10.28 -13.93
C GLU A 421 5.17 11.42 -14.76
N THR A 422 6.27 11.17 -15.48
CA THR A 422 7.07 12.23 -16.11
C THR A 422 7.62 11.82 -17.46
N ASP A 423 7.13 12.40 -18.56
CA ASP A 423 7.70 12.24 -19.90
C ASP A 423 8.64 13.43 -20.20
N PRO A 424 9.97 13.31 -20.01
CA PRO A 424 10.90 14.42 -20.21
C PRO A 424 11.00 14.89 -21.67
N VAL A 425 10.41 14.16 -22.62
CA VAL A 425 10.48 14.46 -24.05
C VAL A 425 9.20 15.11 -24.54
N LYS A 426 8.04 14.55 -24.18
CA LYS A 426 6.75 14.98 -24.75
C LYS A 426 5.88 15.73 -23.75
N HIS A 427 6.20 15.70 -22.46
CA HIS A 427 5.40 16.26 -21.38
C HIS A 427 3.93 15.82 -21.46
N LYS A 428 3.75 14.50 -21.59
CA LYS A 428 2.47 13.83 -21.86
C LYS A 428 2.24 12.63 -20.96
N ALA A 429 2.98 12.49 -19.86
CA ALA A 429 2.67 11.50 -18.84
C ALA A 429 1.26 11.73 -18.25
N ALA A 430 0.71 10.72 -17.60
CA ALA A 430 -0.63 10.78 -17.02
C ALA A 430 -0.72 11.88 -15.96
N HIS A 431 0.23 11.90 -15.02
CA HIS A 431 0.35 12.89 -13.96
C HIS A 431 0.61 14.30 -14.52
N GLU A 432 1.56 14.48 -15.45
CA GLU A 432 1.81 15.78 -16.09
C GLU A 432 0.55 16.40 -16.72
N LYS A 433 -0.32 15.58 -17.35
CA LYS A 433 -1.60 16.06 -17.91
C LYS A 433 -2.56 16.52 -16.82
N TYR A 434 -2.63 15.79 -15.71
CA TYR A 434 -3.42 16.19 -14.55
C TYR A 434 -2.90 17.50 -13.97
N SER A 435 -1.58 17.61 -13.71
CA SER A 435 -0.95 18.82 -13.17
C SER A 435 -1.19 20.03 -14.08
N ALA A 436 -1.09 19.86 -15.40
CA ALA A 436 -1.40 20.91 -16.37
C ALA A 436 -2.89 21.32 -16.37
N ALA A 437 -3.80 20.43 -15.99
CA ALA A 437 -5.21 20.79 -15.76
C ALA A 437 -5.39 21.55 -14.45
N MET A 438 -4.65 21.19 -13.40
CA MET A 438 -4.64 21.92 -12.12
C MET A 438 -4.07 23.34 -12.26
N ASP A 439 -3.01 23.52 -13.06
CA ASP A 439 -2.46 24.85 -13.38
C ASP A 439 -3.52 25.76 -14.04
N LYS A 440 -4.34 25.18 -14.92
CA LYS A 440 -5.44 25.92 -15.55
C LYS A 440 -6.55 26.29 -14.58
N LEU A 441 -6.76 25.52 -13.51
CA LEU A 441 -7.69 25.87 -12.44
C LEU A 441 -7.14 27.02 -11.58
N ASP A 442 -5.85 26.98 -11.27
CA ASP A 442 -5.16 28.04 -10.53
C ASP A 442 -5.18 29.36 -11.28
N LEU A 443 -4.84 29.34 -12.58
CA LEU A 443 -4.90 30.52 -13.44
C LEU A 443 -6.30 31.15 -13.54
N LYS A 444 -7.35 30.36 -13.35
CA LYS A 444 -8.74 30.83 -13.36
C LYS A 444 -9.23 31.29 -11.99
N GLY A 445 -8.48 31.06 -10.91
CA GLY A 445 -8.90 31.35 -9.54
C GLY A 445 -10.23 30.69 -9.16
N THR A 446 -10.55 29.52 -9.74
CA THR A 446 -11.85 28.85 -9.56
C THR A 446 -11.91 28.07 -8.25
N CYS A 447 -10.76 27.59 -7.76
CA CYS A 447 -10.63 26.84 -6.53
C CYS A 447 -10.27 27.77 -5.36
N THR A 448 -11.25 28.10 -4.53
CA THR A 448 -11.07 29.00 -3.37
C THR A 448 -11.30 28.30 -2.03
N GLN A 449 -11.77 27.06 -2.05
CA GLN A 449 -11.91 26.20 -0.88
C GLN A 449 -10.54 25.65 -0.45
N THR A 450 -10.29 25.63 0.86
CA THR A 450 -9.03 25.16 1.43
C THR A 450 -8.84 23.65 1.23
N CYS A 451 -9.91 22.88 1.26
CA CYS A 451 -9.87 21.42 1.09
C CYS A 451 -9.43 20.98 -0.31
N LEU A 452 -9.59 21.83 -1.34
CA LEU A 452 -9.04 21.64 -2.68
C LEU A 452 -7.94 22.66 -3.01
N SER A 453 -7.08 22.98 -2.04
CA SER A 453 -5.84 23.72 -2.31
C SER A 453 -4.98 23.02 -3.38
N ARG A 454 -4.01 23.71 -3.98
CA ARG A 454 -3.11 23.06 -4.95
C ARG A 454 -2.42 21.83 -4.35
N THR A 455 -1.87 21.95 -3.15
CA THR A 455 -1.25 20.84 -2.42
C THR A 455 -2.22 19.68 -2.22
N SER A 456 -3.47 19.95 -1.85
CA SER A 456 -4.49 18.91 -1.68
C SER A 456 -4.78 18.19 -2.99
N ARG A 457 -4.93 18.93 -4.10
CA ARG A 457 -5.20 18.34 -5.42
C ARG A 457 -4.04 17.50 -5.94
N ASP A 458 -2.80 17.90 -5.67
CA ASP A 458 -1.61 17.12 -6.02
C ASP A 458 -1.53 15.84 -5.18
N MET A 459 -1.87 15.91 -3.89
CA MET A 459 -1.96 14.73 -3.02
C MET A 459 -3.04 13.74 -3.47
N LEU A 460 -4.20 14.24 -3.92
CA LEU A 460 -5.25 13.37 -4.49
C LEU A 460 -4.77 12.63 -5.75
N ALA A 461 -3.96 13.28 -6.59
CA ALA A 461 -3.39 12.63 -7.76
C ALA A 461 -2.44 11.49 -7.38
N ALA A 462 -1.53 11.75 -6.43
CA ALA A 462 -0.60 10.74 -5.93
C ALA A 462 -1.34 9.55 -5.30
N ASN A 463 -2.40 9.80 -4.52
CA ASN A 463 -3.21 8.74 -3.93
C ASN A 463 -3.93 7.90 -5.00
N VAL A 464 -4.45 8.53 -6.06
CA VAL A 464 -5.11 7.81 -7.17
C VAL A 464 -4.12 6.96 -7.95
N ILE A 465 -2.91 7.45 -8.20
CA ILE A 465 -1.84 6.70 -8.85
C ILE A 465 -1.50 5.47 -8.00
N SER A 466 -1.15 5.67 -6.73
CA SER A 466 -0.78 4.60 -5.81
C SER A 466 -1.87 3.54 -5.61
N GLN A 467 -3.13 3.94 -5.54
CA GLN A 467 -4.25 2.98 -5.45
C GLN A 467 -4.33 2.10 -6.69
N ILE A 468 -4.05 2.64 -7.87
CA ILE A 468 -4.17 1.92 -9.14
C ILE A 468 -2.97 1.01 -9.37
N GLU A 469 -1.76 1.45 -9.01
CA GLU A 469 -0.55 0.62 -8.98
C GLU A 469 -0.75 -0.59 -8.07
N ALA A 470 -1.26 -0.36 -6.85
CA ALA A 470 -1.58 -1.44 -5.91
C ALA A 470 -2.62 -2.41 -6.49
N ALA A 471 -3.63 -1.91 -7.20
CA ALA A 471 -4.68 -2.71 -7.81
C ALA A 471 -4.28 -3.36 -9.15
N ASN A 472 -3.05 -3.17 -9.66
CA ASN A 472 -2.64 -3.70 -10.96
C ASN A 472 -2.71 -5.24 -11.02
N GLU A 473 -2.38 -5.91 -9.91
CA GLU A 473 -2.51 -7.36 -9.73
C GLU A 473 -3.95 -7.90 -9.90
N VAL A 474 -4.98 -7.05 -9.80
CA VAL A 474 -6.37 -7.44 -10.10
C VAL A 474 -6.52 -7.82 -11.58
N ALA A 475 -5.93 -7.01 -12.47
CA ALA A 475 -5.97 -7.24 -13.91
C ALA A 475 -4.90 -8.26 -14.33
N TYR A 476 -3.74 -8.25 -13.66
CA TYR A 476 -2.56 -9.07 -14.00
C TYR A 476 -2.02 -9.86 -12.80
N PRO A 477 -2.80 -10.80 -12.23
CA PRO A 477 -2.36 -11.57 -11.08
C PRO A 477 -1.23 -12.52 -11.46
N CYS A 478 -0.35 -12.80 -10.51
CA CYS A 478 0.68 -13.82 -10.66
C CYS A 478 0.06 -15.25 -10.64
N PRO A 479 0.33 -16.08 -11.68
CA PRO A 479 -0.21 -17.43 -11.81
C PRO A 479 0.02 -18.38 -10.63
#